data_AF-A0A842SG43-F1
#
_entry.id   AF-A0A842SG43-F1
#
_cell.length_a   1.000
_cell.length_b   1.000
_cell.length_c   1.000
_cell.angle_alpha   90.00
_cell.angle_beta   90.00
_cell.angle_gamma   90.00
#
_symmetry.space_group_name_H-M   'P 1'
#
loop_
_entity.id
_entity.type
_entity.pdbx_description
1 polymer ?
#
loop_
_entity_poly.entity_id
_entity_poly.type
_entity_poly.pdbx_seq_one_letter_code
_entity_poly.pdbx_strand_id
1 'polypeptide(L)'
;MNFFKAFDKLKQSPEYKEWRKQNPDYYLCHGFFMTGQVWELGFYDPNKDRITTFSVGDKITKTSDSEVFKKNKKVKKLDTSKINLNFSEAKDISMNLQKTKYPAHAALKKIFIIQNINDEAVWNITFVTKSFKTLNIKINANTKDIICDSFVSLFQFDNPEK
;
A
#
# COMPACT_ATOMS: atom_id res chain seq x y z
N MET A 1 -8.23 2.92 12.23
CA MET A 1 -9.16 2.77 11.08
C MET A 1 -8.61 1.71 10.12
N ASN A 2 -9.44 0.78 9.64
CA ASN A 2 -9.01 -0.22 8.64
C ASN A 2 -9.22 0.31 7.21
N PHE A 3 -8.66 -0.38 6.21
CA PHE A 3 -8.73 -0.01 4.79
C PHE A 3 -10.17 0.15 4.28
N PHE A 4 -11.05 -0.84 4.52
CA PHE A 4 -12.43 -0.79 4.02
C PHE A 4 -13.22 0.38 4.62
N LYS A 5 -13.07 0.66 5.91
CA LYS A 5 -13.69 1.83 6.56
C LYS A 5 -13.18 3.14 5.96
N ALA A 6 -11.88 3.25 5.67
CA ALA A 6 -11.34 4.42 5.00
C ALA A 6 -11.89 4.57 3.57
N PHE A 7 -11.99 3.47 2.83
CA PHE A 7 -12.51 3.47 1.47
C PHE A 7 -14.01 3.79 1.42
N ASP A 8 -14.80 3.26 2.34
CA ASP A 8 -16.22 3.60 2.46
C ASP A 8 -16.42 5.06 2.87
N LYS A 9 -15.65 5.55 3.84
CA LYS A 9 -15.64 6.97 4.22
C LYS A 9 -15.34 7.87 3.02
N LEU A 10 -14.34 7.52 2.22
CA LEU A 10 -14.01 8.27 1.01
C LEU A 10 -15.15 8.24 -0.01
N LYS A 11 -15.71 7.07 -0.33
CA LYS A 11 -16.81 6.95 -1.32
C LYS A 11 -18.05 7.76 -0.94
N GLN A 12 -18.28 7.98 0.36
CA GLN A 12 -19.42 8.74 0.85
C GLN A 12 -19.18 10.26 0.83
N SER A 13 -17.92 10.70 0.76
CA SER A 13 -17.54 12.11 0.81
C SER A 13 -17.99 12.91 -0.41
N PRO A 14 -18.41 14.19 -0.23
CA PRO A 14 -18.70 15.09 -1.34
C PRO A 14 -17.51 15.24 -2.30
N GLU A 15 -16.30 15.41 -1.76
CA GLU A 15 -15.07 15.65 -2.51
C GLU A 15 -14.79 14.52 -3.50
N TYR A 16 -14.95 13.26 -3.07
CA TYR A 16 -14.80 12.11 -3.94
C TYR A 16 -15.94 11.99 -4.96
N LYS A 17 -17.19 12.21 -4.54
CA LYS A 17 -18.35 12.10 -5.44
C LYS A 17 -18.28 13.12 -6.58
N GLU A 18 -17.90 14.35 -6.28
CA GLU A 18 -17.71 15.41 -7.28
C GLU A 18 -16.55 15.09 -8.21
N TRP A 19 -15.40 14.73 -7.65
CA TRP A 19 -14.25 14.31 -8.44
C TRP A 19 -14.57 13.12 -9.35
N ARG A 20 -15.32 12.13 -8.84
CA ARG A 20 -15.67 10.92 -9.58
C ARG A 20 -16.56 11.20 -10.79
N LYS A 21 -17.45 12.19 -10.72
CA LYS A 21 -18.28 12.62 -11.87
C LYS A 21 -17.42 13.11 -13.04
N GLN A 22 -16.31 13.80 -12.73
CA GLN A 22 -15.38 14.33 -13.74
C GLN A 22 -14.32 13.31 -14.17
N ASN A 23 -14.14 12.23 -13.40
CA ASN A 23 -13.07 11.25 -13.58
C ASN A 23 -13.63 9.81 -13.55
N PRO A 24 -14.53 9.43 -14.49
CA PRO A 24 -15.21 8.13 -14.48
C PRO A 24 -14.27 6.95 -14.76
N ASP A 25 -13.21 7.16 -15.54
CA ASP A 25 -12.30 6.09 -15.97
C ASP A 25 -11.25 5.70 -14.93
N TYR A 26 -11.07 6.55 -13.92
CA TYR A 26 -10.12 6.27 -12.85
C TYR A 26 -10.53 5.00 -12.10
N TYR A 27 -9.58 4.28 -11.53
CA TYR A 27 -9.92 3.14 -10.67
C TYR A 27 -8.97 3.03 -9.49
N LEU A 28 -9.48 2.51 -8.37
CA LEU A 28 -8.66 2.24 -7.20
C LEU A 28 -7.53 1.27 -7.58
N CYS A 29 -6.29 1.68 -7.32
CA CYS A 29 -5.11 0.89 -7.63
C CYS A 29 -4.33 0.48 -6.39
N HIS A 30 -4.38 1.28 -5.33
CA HIS A 30 -3.77 0.94 -4.05
C HIS A 30 -4.43 1.64 -2.86
N GLY A 31 -4.21 1.07 -1.68
CA GLY A 31 -4.35 1.75 -0.40
C GLY A 31 -3.03 1.72 0.35
N PHE A 32 -2.55 2.89 0.75
CA PHE A 32 -1.30 3.11 1.48
C PHE A 32 -1.60 3.53 2.92
N PHE A 33 -0.85 2.96 3.86
CA PHE A 33 -0.88 3.37 5.26
C PHE A 33 0.53 3.29 5.86
N MET A 34 0.93 4.36 6.53
CA MET A 34 2.14 4.38 7.35
C MET A 34 1.77 4.61 8.82
N THR A 35 2.49 3.95 9.72
CA THR A 35 2.28 4.13 11.17
C THR A 35 2.40 5.60 11.56
N GLY A 36 1.39 6.13 12.26
CA GLY A 36 1.30 7.54 12.65
C GLY A 36 0.71 8.47 11.59
N GLN A 37 0.23 7.94 10.45
CA GLN A 37 -0.42 8.71 9.40
C GLN A 37 -1.85 8.22 9.13
N VAL A 38 -2.54 8.93 8.23
CA VAL A 38 -3.88 8.57 7.74
C VAL A 38 -3.78 7.62 6.54
N TRP A 39 -4.91 7.02 6.15
CA TRP A 39 -4.96 6.22 4.93
C TRP A 39 -4.83 7.12 3.70
N GLU A 40 -4.10 6.65 2.71
CA GLU A 40 -4.02 7.25 1.39
C GLU A 40 -4.55 6.27 0.35
N LEU A 41 -5.51 6.70 -0.45
CA LEU A 41 -6.17 5.86 -1.45
C LEU A 41 -5.89 6.41 -2.84
N GLY A 42 -5.18 5.62 -3.64
CA GLY A 42 -4.73 6.02 -4.97
C GLY A 42 -5.64 5.51 -6.08
N PHE A 43 -6.01 6.40 -6.98
CA PHE A 43 -6.84 6.12 -8.15
C PHE A 43 -6.06 6.42 -9.42
N TYR A 44 -5.97 5.44 -10.30
CA TYR A 44 -5.18 5.50 -11.51
C TYR A 44 -6.04 5.83 -12.74
N ASP A 45 -5.56 6.74 -13.57
CA ASP A 45 -6.06 7.04 -14.91
C ASP A 45 -5.24 6.30 -15.97
N PRO A 46 -5.80 5.30 -16.66
CA PRO A 46 -5.09 4.59 -17.72
C PRO A 46 -4.84 5.48 -18.96
N ASN A 47 -5.61 6.54 -19.17
CA ASN A 47 -5.52 7.41 -20.35
C ASN A 47 -4.41 8.45 -20.19
N LYS A 48 -4.25 9.01 -18.99
CA LYS A 48 -3.23 10.05 -18.70
C LYS A 48 -1.99 9.52 -18.01
N ASP A 49 -1.99 8.26 -17.63
CA ASP A 49 -0.94 7.61 -16.85
C ASP A 49 -0.63 8.32 -15.51
N ARG A 50 -1.68 8.68 -14.77
CA ARG A 50 -1.57 9.47 -13.53
C ARG A 50 -2.28 8.81 -12.37
N ILE A 51 -1.80 9.08 -11.17
CA ILE A 51 -2.51 8.70 -9.93
C ILE A 51 -2.96 9.97 -9.20
N THR A 52 -4.25 10.02 -8.89
CA THR A 52 -4.81 10.94 -7.91
C THR A 52 -4.90 10.23 -6.56
N THR A 53 -4.40 10.85 -5.50
CA THR A 53 -4.41 10.26 -4.15
C THR A 53 -5.31 11.06 -3.22
N PHE A 54 -6.10 10.35 -2.42
CA PHE A 54 -6.92 10.93 -1.36
C PHE A 54 -6.40 10.52 0.01
N SER A 55 -6.08 11.49 0.86
CA SER A 55 -5.78 11.26 2.27
C SER A 55 -7.08 11.28 3.08
N VAL A 56 -7.34 10.19 3.80
CA VAL A 56 -8.58 9.94 4.53
C VAL A 56 -8.34 10.10 6.03
N GLY A 57 -8.29 11.35 6.49
CA GLY A 57 -8.18 11.73 7.91
C GLY A 57 -9.52 12.19 8.48
N ASP A 58 -9.48 13.14 9.42
CA ASP A 58 -10.69 13.83 9.89
C ASP A 58 -11.35 14.59 8.76
N LYS A 59 -10.53 15.33 7.99
CA LYS A 59 -10.87 15.89 6.68
C LYS A 59 -10.33 14.99 5.58
N ILE A 60 -11.07 14.92 4.48
CA ILE A 60 -10.59 14.26 3.26
C ILE A 60 -9.89 15.32 2.41
N THR A 61 -8.63 15.07 2.09
CA THR A 61 -7.86 15.94 1.20
C THR A 61 -7.45 15.16 -0.04
N LYS A 62 -7.42 15.86 -1.17
CA LYS A 62 -6.95 15.32 -2.44
C LYS A 62 -5.58 15.92 -2.73
N THR A 63 -4.59 15.07 -2.93
CA THR A 63 -3.28 15.50 -3.43
C THR A 63 -3.31 15.44 -4.95
N SER A 64 -2.83 16.50 -5.60
CA SER A 64 -2.80 16.61 -7.06
C SER A 64 -1.96 15.51 -7.71
N ASP A 65 -2.29 15.21 -8.98
CA ASP A 65 -1.74 14.11 -9.75
C ASP A 65 -0.21 14.04 -9.66
N SER A 66 0.29 12.86 -9.27
CA SER A 66 1.72 12.55 -9.31
C SER A 66 2.00 11.57 -10.44
N GLU A 67 3.16 11.72 -11.08
CA GLU A 67 3.65 10.74 -12.06
C GLU A 67 3.84 9.39 -11.38
N VAL A 68 3.39 8.33 -12.04
CA VAL A 68 3.58 6.97 -11.55
C VAL A 68 5.02 6.57 -11.79
N PHE A 69 5.79 6.37 -10.71
CA PHE A 69 7.13 5.80 -10.82
C PHE A 69 7.04 4.31 -11.24
N LYS A 70 6.96 4.06 -12.54
CA LYS A 70 6.87 2.70 -13.10
C LYS A 70 8.26 2.16 -13.38
N LYS A 71 8.70 1.15 -12.63
CA LYS A 71 9.93 0.42 -12.95
C LYS A 71 9.78 -0.65 -14.03
N ASN A 72 8.57 -1.13 -14.40
CA ASN A 72 8.32 -2.01 -15.59
C ASN A 72 6.87 -2.59 -15.75
N LYS A 73 5.80 -2.06 -15.13
CA LYS A 73 4.44 -2.65 -15.29
C LYS A 73 3.32 -1.60 -15.39
N LYS A 74 2.24 -1.95 -16.12
CA LYS A 74 0.95 -1.22 -16.09
C LYS A 74 0.40 -1.27 -14.67
N VAL A 75 -0.09 -0.13 -14.16
CA VAL A 75 -0.83 -0.10 -12.89
C VAL A 75 -2.11 -0.90 -13.11
N LYS A 76 -2.42 -1.82 -12.19
CA LYS A 76 -3.60 -2.69 -12.27
C LYS A 76 -4.63 -2.25 -11.24
N LYS A 77 -5.91 -2.46 -11.58
CA LYS A 77 -7.02 -2.23 -10.68
C LYS A 77 -6.92 -3.14 -9.46
N LEU A 78 -7.10 -2.57 -8.28
CA LEU A 78 -7.29 -3.31 -7.05
C LEU A 78 -8.75 -3.73 -6.96
N ASP A 79 -8.99 -5.03 -7.10
CA ASP A 79 -10.31 -5.62 -6.90
C ASP A 79 -10.53 -5.89 -5.41
N THR A 80 -11.34 -5.04 -4.78
CA THR A 80 -11.59 -5.13 -3.34
C THR A 80 -12.39 -6.37 -2.94
N SER A 81 -13.08 -7.03 -3.88
CA SER A 81 -13.82 -8.27 -3.62
C SER A 81 -12.90 -9.48 -3.38
N LYS A 82 -11.63 -9.40 -3.80
CA LYS A 82 -10.61 -10.44 -3.62
C LYS A 82 -9.81 -10.30 -2.32
N ILE A 83 -10.17 -9.35 -1.46
CA ILE A 83 -9.46 -9.07 -0.21
C ILE A 83 -10.21 -9.74 0.95
N ASN A 84 -9.72 -10.91 1.37
CA ASN A 84 -10.21 -11.68 2.52
C ASN A 84 -9.35 -11.48 3.78
N LEU A 85 -8.14 -10.93 3.63
CA LEU A 85 -7.24 -10.57 4.71
C LEU A 85 -7.35 -9.07 5.00
N ASN A 86 -7.92 -8.72 6.14
CA ASN A 86 -8.04 -7.32 6.53
C ASN A 86 -6.71 -6.75 7.07
N PHE A 87 -6.66 -5.42 7.19
CA PHE A 87 -5.45 -4.72 7.65
C PHE A 87 -4.94 -5.18 9.02
N SER A 88 -5.82 -5.46 9.98
CA SER A 88 -5.40 -5.90 11.32
C SER A 88 -4.73 -7.26 11.23
N GLU A 89 -5.34 -8.20 10.51
CA GLU A 89 -4.77 -9.54 10.32
C GLU A 89 -3.43 -9.47 9.58
N ALA A 90 -3.32 -8.70 8.50
CA ALA A 90 -2.07 -8.51 7.77
C ALA A 90 -0.96 -7.91 8.65
N LYS A 91 -1.33 -6.96 9.52
CA LYS A 91 -0.42 -6.38 10.51
C LYS A 91 0.02 -7.43 11.53
N ASP A 92 -0.88 -8.26 12.04
CA ASP A 92 -0.55 -9.27 13.04
C ASP A 92 0.35 -10.36 12.45
N ILE A 93 0.06 -10.86 11.23
CA ILE A 93 0.90 -11.82 10.50
C ILE A 93 2.31 -11.26 10.29
N SER A 94 2.42 -10.04 9.76
CA SER A 94 3.73 -9.41 9.49
C SER A 94 4.52 -9.12 10.77
N MET A 95 3.85 -8.71 11.86
CA MET A 95 4.49 -8.52 13.15
C MET A 95 4.96 -9.86 13.76
N ASN A 96 4.18 -10.92 13.63
CA ASN A 96 4.58 -12.25 14.09
C ASN A 96 5.80 -12.77 13.31
N LEU A 97 5.82 -12.61 11.98
CA LEU A 97 6.98 -12.96 11.16
C LEU A 97 8.24 -12.18 11.61
N GLN A 98 8.12 -10.86 11.84
CA GLN A 98 9.27 -10.08 12.31
C GLN A 98 9.77 -10.55 13.67
N LYS A 99 8.88 -10.82 14.63
CA LYS A 99 9.26 -11.26 15.97
C LYS A 99 9.92 -12.64 15.97
N THR A 100 9.45 -13.55 15.11
CA THR A 100 9.93 -14.95 15.08
C THR A 100 11.20 -15.10 14.25
N LYS A 101 11.24 -14.52 13.04
CA LYS A 101 12.36 -14.68 12.10
C LYS A 101 13.43 -13.59 12.24
N TYR A 102 13.06 -12.39 12.71
CA TYR A 102 13.93 -11.22 12.80
C TYR A 102 13.87 -10.51 14.18
N PRO A 103 13.98 -11.23 15.32
CA PRO A 103 13.70 -10.70 16.66
C PRO A 103 14.57 -9.49 17.04
N ALA A 104 15.83 -9.44 16.59
CA ALA A 104 16.77 -8.35 16.89
C ALA A 104 16.44 -7.03 16.15
N HIS A 105 15.52 -7.05 15.18
CA HIS A 105 15.32 -5.95 14.24
C HIS A 105 14.00 -5.22 14.46
N ALA A 106 13.89 -4.53 15.60
CA ALA A 106 12.71 -3.74 15.93
C ALA A 106 12.40 -2.67 14.86
N ALA A 107 11.14 -2.62 14.43
CA ALA A 107 10.66 -1.68 13.42
C ALA A 107 10.43 -0.27 14.03
N LEU A 108 11.04 0.74 13.42
CA LEU A 108 10.82 2.17 13.68
C LEU A 108 9.57 2.69 12.96
N LYS A 109 9.46 2.34 11.67
CA LYS A 109 8.31 2.70 10.83
C LYS A 109 7.79 1.44 10.16
N LYS A 110 6.48 1.37 9.98
CA LYS A 110 5.80 0.30 9.25
C LYS A 110 4.92 0.92 8.19
N ILE A 111 5.10 0.47 6.96
CA ILE A 111 4.38 0.89 5.77
C ILE A 111 3.60 -0.33 5.27
N PHE A 112 2.35 -0.11 4.90
CA PHE A 112 1.44 -1.13 4.40
C PHE A 112 0.80 -0.63 3.11
N ILE A 113 0.93 -1.40 2.04
CA ILE A 113 0.34 -1.08 0.75
C ILE A 113 -0.48 -2.29 0.32
N ILE A 114 -1.80 -2.14 0.23
CA ILE A 114 -2.65 -3.11 -0.47
C ILE A 114 -2.75 -2.68 -1.93
N GLN A 115 -2.34 -3.54 -2.84
CA GLN A 115 -2.32 -3.25 -4.28
C GLN A 115 -2.43 -4.54 -5.09
N ASN A 116 -2.64 -4.40 -6.40
CA ASN A 116 -2.60 -5.53 -7.31
C ASN A 116 -1.15 -5.81 -7.74
N ILE A 117 -0.66 -7.03 -7.50
CA ILE A 117 0.64 -7.52 -8.00
C ILE A 117 0.36 -8.83 -8.74
N ASN A 118 0.68 -8.86 -10.04
CA ASN A 118 0.47 -10.05 -10.88
C ASN A 118 -0.97 -10.60 -10.85
N ASP A 119 -1.97 -9.71 -10.92
CA ASP A 119 -3.41 -10.04 -10.89
C ASP A 119 -3.95 -10.53 -9.53
N GLU A 120 -3.12 -10.49 -8.49
CA GLU A 120 -3.49 -10.81 -7.13
C GLU A 120 -3.52 -9.57 -6.24
N ALA A 121 -4.48 -9.50 -5.32
CA ALA A 121 -4.46 -8.51 -4.25
C ALA A 121 -3.38 -8.92 -3.24
N VAL A 122 -2.39 -8.05 -3.02
CA VAL A 122 -1.23 -8.33 -2.16
C VAL A 122 -1.03 -7.19 -1.17
N TRP A 123 -0.89 -7.54 0.10
CA TRP A 123 -0.34 -6.65 1.12
C TRP A 123 1.19 -6.64 0.97
N ASN A 124 1.73 -5.55 0.42
CA ASN A 124 3.15 -5.26 0.37
C ASN A 124 3.52 -4.39 1.58
N ILE A 125 4.25 -4.98 2.52
CA ILE A 125 4.50 -4.44 3.85
C ILE A 125 6.00 -4.20 3.99
N THR A 126 6.39 -3.02 4.42
CA THR A 126 7.79 -2.67 4.67
C THR A 126 7.98 -2.20 6.10
N PHE A 127 8.87 -2.86 6.85
CA PHE A 127 9.33 -2.39 8.15
C PHE A 127 10.71 -1.79 8.01
N VAL A 128 10.84 -0.50 8.33
CA VAL A 128 12.12 0.18 8.47
C VAL A 128 12.61 -0.06 9.89
N THR A 129 13.76 -0.71 10.04
CA THR A 129 14.27 -1.17 11.34
C THR A 129 15.29 -0.21 11.94
N LYS A 130 15.52 -0.31 13.26
CA LYS A 130 16.57 0.46 13.95
C LYS A 130 17.98 0.22 13.41
N SER A 131 18.22 -0.96 12.82
CA SER A 131 19.49 -1.33 12.20
C SER A 131 19.64 -0.83 10.76
N PHE A 132 18.83 0.13 10.31
CA PHE A 132 18.83 0.67 8.94
C PHE A 132 18.69 -0.41 7.85
N LYS A 133 17.92 -1.47 8.17
CA LYS A 133 17.50 -2.50 7.22
C LYS A 133 16.01 -2.40 6.98
N THR A 134 15.56 -2.81 5.81
CA THR A 134 14.14 -2.96 5.48
C THR A 134 13.76 -4.42 5.44
N LEU A 135 12.73 -4.78 6.21
CA LEU A 135 12.03 -6.05 6.07
C LEU A 135 10.84 -5.82 5.15
N ASN A 136 10.89 -6.37 3.94
CA ASN A 136 9.78 -6.35 2.99
C ASN A 136 9.05 -7.69 3.05
N ILE A 137 7.74 -7.66 3.19
CA ILE A 137 6.88 -8.83 3.34
C ILE A 137 5.74 -8.67 2.35
N LYS A 138 5.45 -9.73 1.59
CA LYS A 138 4.28 -9.81 0.72
C LYS A 138 3.35 -10.88 1.23
N ILE A 139 2.11 -10.52 1.46
CA ILE A 139 1.06 -11.45 1.91
C ILE A 139 -0.06 -11.43 0.88
N ASN A 140 -0.45 -12.61 0.39
CA ASN A 140 -1.61 -12.74 -0.50
C ASN A 140 -2.87 -12.34 0.29
N ALA A 141 -3.60 -11.34 -0.19
CA ALA A 141 -4.75 -10.80 0.53
C ALA A 141 -6.00 -11.69 0.41
N ASN A 142 -5.98 -12.70 -0.47
CA ASN A 142 -7.04 -13.70 -0.62
C ASN A 142 -6.75 -14.96 0.23
N THR A 143 -5.56 -15.53 0.10
CA THR A 143 -5.20 -16.81 0.75
C THR A 143 -4.59 -16.66 2.15
N LYS A 144 -4.14 -15.46 2.49
CA LYS A 144 -3.42 -15.13 3.74
C LYS A 144 -1.99 -15.67 3.82
N ASP A 145 -1.48 -16.28 2.75
CA ASP A 145 -0.13 -16.83 2.70
C ASP A 145 0.93 -15.74 2.57
N ILE A 146 2.05 -15.93 3.25
CA ILE A 146 3.26 -15.13 3.04
C ILE A 146 3.89 -15.59 1.73
N ILE A 147 3.79 -14.76 0.69
CA ILE A 147 4.35 -15.02 -0.64
C ILE A 147 5.88 -14.92 -0.61
N CYS A 148 6.38 -13.90 0.09
CA CYS A 148 7.81 -13.60 0.13
C CYS A 148 8.13 -12.71 1.33
N ASP A 149 9.29 -12.92 1.94
CA ASP A 149 9.92 -11.96 2.81
C ASP A 149 11.40 -11.75 2.41
N SER A 150 11.87 -10.52 2.51
CA SER A 150 13.27 -10.17 2.21
C SER A 150 13.77 -9.10 3.18
N PHE A 151 15.03 -9.23 3.58
CA PHE A 151 15.66 -8.35 4.56
C PHE A 151 16.91 -7.70 3.94
N VAL A 152 16.80 -6.42 3.59
CA VAL A 152 17.78 -5.72 2.75
C VAL A 152 18.37 -4.53 3.51
N SER A 153 19.67 -4.29 3.35
CA SER A 153 20.31 -3.09 3.89
C SER A 153 19.89 -1.87 3.10
N LEU A 154 19.60 -0.74 3.76
CA LEU A 154 19.37 0.52 3.06
C LEU A 154 20.64 1.04 2.35
N PHE A 155 21.82 0.59 2.78
CA PHE A 155 23.11 1.00 2.21
C PHE A 155 23.60 0.11 1.06
N GLN A 156 22.86 -0.95 0.69
CA GLN A 156 23.25 -1.82 -0.42
C GLN A 156 23.01 -1.21 -1.82
N PHE A 157 22.55 0.06 -1.90
CA PHE A 157 22.34 0.77 -3.16
C PHE A 157 23.58 1.50 -3.69
N ASP A 158 24.70 1.53 -2.97
CA ASP A 158 25.92 2.29 -3.32
C ASP A 158 27.01 1.48 -4.05
N ASN A 159 26.69 0.42 -4.80
CA ASN A 159 27.68 -0.19 -5.71
C ASN A 159 27.03 -0.62 -7.04
N PRO A 160 26.86 0.30 -8.00
CA PRO A 160 26.94 -0.07 -9.39
C PRO A 160 28.42 -0.32 -9.71
N GLU A 161 28.78 -1.58 -9.96
CA GLU A 161 29.91 -2.03 -10.79
C GLU A 161 31.30 -1.39 -10.51
N LYS A 162 32.21 -2.22 -9.97
CA LYS A 162 33.63 -2.12 -10.34
C LYS A 162 33.86 -2.88 -11.63
#